data_AF-A0A401FMN1-F1
#
_entry.id   AF-A0A401FMN1-F1
#
_cell.length_a   1.000
_cell.length_b   1.000
_cell.length_c   1.000
_cell.angle_alpha   90.00
_cell.angle_beta   90.00
_cell.angle_gamma   90.00
#
_symmetry.space_group_name_H-M   'P 1'
#
loop_
_entity.id
_entity.type
_entity.pdbx_description
1 polymer ?
#
loop_
_entity_poly.entity_id
_entity_poly.type
_entity_poly.pdbx_seq_one_letter_code
_entity_poly.pdbx_strand_id
1 'polypeptide(L)'
;MIHRADLYNHAENNAMFWERLNFGFDKIRENTNDDDKILIVSHGMTIRSIVDRYAPELDIGEATANGSVTKLIIDDDDISVEYFNNLGEV
;
A
#
# COMPACT_ATOMS: atom_id res chain seq x y z
N MET A 1 15.70 -0.18 12.43
CA MET A 1 17.10 -0.62 12.61
C MET A 1 17.91 -0.53 11.32
N ILE A 2 17.39 -0.98 10.17
CA ILE A 2 18.09 -0.95 8.87
C ILE A 2 18.60 0.45 8.49
N HIS A 3 17.74 1.48 8.49
CA HIS A 3 18.14 2.87 8.17
C HIS A 3 19.33 3.38 9.02
N ARG A 4 19.34 3.09 10.33
CA ARG A 4 20.44 3.53 11.22
C ARG A 4 21.75 2.77 10.99
N ALA A 5 21.68 1.57 10.41
CA ALA A 5 22.83 0.74 10.10
C ALA A 5 23.37 0.99 8.68
N ASP A 6 22.60 1.68 7.84
CA ASP A 6 23.01 2.06 6.50
C ASP A 6 23.97 3.25 6.54
N LEU A 7 25.24 3.01 6.21
CA LEU A 7 26.29 4.02 6.17
C LEU A 7 25.99 5.16 5.18
N TYR A 8 25.17 4.89 4.16
CA TYR A 8 24.84 5.84 3.11
C TYR A 8 23.50 6.54 3.35
N ASN A 9 22.73 6.13 4.37
CA ASN A 9 21.39 6.66 4.69
C ASN A 9 20.40 6.64 3.52
N HIS A 10 20.55 5.68 2.60
CA HIS A 10 19.66 5.51 1.45
C HIS A 10 18.44 4.66 1.77
N ALA A 11 18.55 3.72 2.72
CA ALA A 11 17.43 2.90 3.14
C ALA A 11 16.40 3.74 3.89
N GLU A 12 15.12 3.65 3.54
CA GLU A 12 14.07 4.33 4.28
C GLU A 12 13.90 3.75 5.70
N ASN A 13 13.49 4.60 6.64
CA ASN A 13 12.87 4.15 7.89
C ASN A 13 11.33 4.16 7.76
N ASN A 14 10.64 3.61 8.74
CA ASN A 14 9.18 3.53 8.72
C ASN A 14 8.49 4.90 8.58
N ALA A 15 9.00 5.94 9.25
CA ALA A 15 8.39 7.27 9.16
C ALA A 15 8.53 7.86 7.75
N MET A 16 9.73 7.77 7.15
CA MET A 16 9.98 8.23 5.77
C MET A 16 9.11 7.49 4.76
N PHE A 17 9.01 6.16 4.90
CA PHE A 17 8.18 5.33 4.04
C PHE A 17 6.72 5.80 4.07
N TRP A 18 6.15 6.03 5.26
CA TRP A 18 4.76 6.43 5.39
C TRP A 18 4.49 7.89 5.04
N GLU A 19 5.44 8.79 5.28
CA GLU A 19 5.37 10.15 4.76
C GLU A 19 5.24 10.14 3.24
N ARG A 20 6.08 9.36 2.55
CA ARG A 20 6.03 9.19 1.10
C ARG A 20 4.71 8.55 0.62
N LEU A 21 4.21 7.52 1.32
CA LEU A 21 2.95 6.88 0.93
C LEU A 21 1.73 7.78 1.16
N ASN A 22 1.68 8.49 2.28
CA ASN A 22 0.59 9.42 2.57
C ASN A 22 0.52 10.53 1.52
N PHE A 23 1.65 11.10 1.12
CA PHE A 23 1.69 12.05 0.00
C PHE A 23 1.13 11.45 -1.30
N GLY A 24 1.39 10.16 -1.56
CA GLY A 24 0.81 9.44 -2.70
C GLY A 24 -0.71 9.30 -2.62
N PHE A 25 -1.25 8.99 -1.43
CA PHE A 25 -2.70 8.92 -1.22
C PHE A 25 -3.38 10.28 -1.36
N ASP A 26 -2.76 11.35 -0.85
CA ASP A 26 -3.26 12.72 -1.03
C ASP A 26 -3.29 13.09 -2.52
N LYS A 27 -2.25 12.73 -3.27
CA LYS A 27 -2.23 12.92 -4.72
C LYS A 27 -3.34 12.17 -5.45
N ILE A 28 -3.69 10.97 -5.00
CA ILE A 28 -4.82 10.23 -5.57
C ILE A 28 -6.11 11.02 -5.33
N ARG A 29 -6.41 11.37 -4.07
CA ARG A 29 -7.61 12.13 -3.69
C ARG A 29 -7.73 13.46 -4.44
N GLU A 30 -6.63 14.20 -4.58
CA GLU A 30 -6.61 15.49 -5.28
C GLU A 30 -6.88 15.39 -6.79
N ASN A 31 -6.66 14.22 -7.41
CA ASN A 31 -6.64 14.08 -8.87
C ASN A 31 -7.71 13.14 -9.43
N THR A 32 -8.61 12.63 -8.59
CA THR A 32 -9.71 11.74 -9.00
C THR A 32 -11.04 12.20 -8.45
N ASN A 33 -12.12 11.67 -9.02
CA ASN A 33 -13.48 11.90 -8.54
C ASN A 33 -14.03 10.62 -7.89
N ASP A 34 -15.13 10.76 -7.15
CA ASP A 34 -15.88 9.63 -6.62
C ASP A 34 -16.21 8.62 -7.74
N ASP A 35 -16.19 7.34 -7.39
CA ASP A 35 -16.41 6.18 -8.27
C ASP A 35 -15.34 5.92 -9.37
N ASP A 36 -14.28 6.71 -9.45
CA ASP A 36 -13.16 6.43 -10.35
C ASP A 36 -12.44 5.12 -9.99
N LYS A 37 -12.09 4.34 -11.01
CA LYS A 37 -11.30 3.10 -10.86
C LYS A 37 -9.87 3.33 -11.30
N ILE A 38 -8.95 3.36 -10.34
CA ILE A 38 -7.55 3.69 -10.56
C ILE A 38 -6.71 2.42 -10.46
N LEU A 39 -5.84 2.20 -11.45
CA LEU A 39 -4.82 1.15 -11.39
C LEU A 39 -3.50 1.74 -10.90
N ILE A 40 -2.98 1.19 -9.79
CA ILE A 40 -1.66 1.54 -9.25
C ILE A 40 -0.79 0.28 -9.28
N VAL A 41 0.32 0.36 -9.98
CA VAL A 41 1.33 -0.70 -9.99
C VAL A 41 2.38 -0.38 -8.95
N SER A 42 2.64 -1.32 -8.04
CA SER A 42 3.59 -1.15 -6.93
C SER A 42 4.37 -2.43 -6.67
N HIS A 43 5.03 -2.51 -5.52
CA HIS A 43 5.86 -3.63 -5.10
C HIS A 43 5.30 -4.32 -3.87
N GLY A 44 5.67 -5.59 -3.68
CA GLY A 44 5.09 -6.45 -2.65
C GLY A 44 5.18 -5.90 -1.22
N MET A 45 6.35 -5.38 -0.82
CA MET A 45 6.50 -4.77 0.51
C MET A 45 5.63 -3.54 0.70
N THR A 46 5.43 -2.73 -0.35
CA THR A 46 4.55 -1.56 -0.27
C THR A 46 3.11 -1.99 -0.08
N ILE A 47 2.63 -2.92 -0.90
CA ILE A 47 1.26 -3.43 -0.85
C ILE A 47 1.00 -4.08 0.51
N ARG A 48 1.91 -4.93 0.98
CA ARG A 48 1.77 -5.60 2.28
C ARG A 48 1.80 -4.62 3.45
N SER A 49 2.63 -3.58 3.41
CA SER A 49 2.63 -2.54 4.46
C SER A 49 1.31 -1.77 4.50
N ILE A 50 0.65 -1.56 3.35
CA ILE A 50 -0.70 -0.96 3.29
C ILE A 50 -1.71 -1.91 3.95
N VAL A 51 -1.69 -3.19 3.61
CA VAL A 51 -2.61 -4.19 4.19
C VAL A 51 -2.39 -4.34 5.69
N ASP A 52 -1.15 -4.47 6.16
CA ASP A 52 -0.82 -4.54 7.59
C ASP A 52 -1.36 -3.34 8.39
N ARG A 53 -1.36 -2.14 7.78
CA ARG A 53 -1.89 -0.94 8.43
C ARG A 53 -3.42 -0.89 8.47
N TYR A 54 -4.08 -1.18 7.34
CA TYR A 54 -5.51 -0.88 7.17
C TYR A 54 -6.43 -2.12 7.29
N ALA A 55 -5.86 -3.33 7.18
CA ALA A 55 -6.57 -4.59 7.32
C ALA A 55 -5.60 -5.70 7.78
N PRO A 56 -5.00 -5.57 8.99
CA PRO A 56 -4.01 -6.53 9.50
C PRO A 56 -4.53 -7.97 9.54
N GLU A 57 -5.84 -8.18 9.65
CA GLU A 57 -6.49 -9.48 9.58
C GLU A 57 -6.35 -10.19 8.22
N LEU A 58 -6.05 -9.44 7.14
CA LEU A 58 -5.81 -9.97 5.80
C LEU A 58 -4.34 -10.32 5.55
N ASP A 59 -3.40 -9.81 6.37
CA ASP A 59 -1.98 -10.24 6.30
C ASP A 59 -1.81 -11.58 7.02
N ILE A 60 -2.11 -12.66 6.30
CA ILE A 60 -2.00 -14.04 6.79
C ILE A 60 -0.56 -14.60 6.76
N GLY A 61 0.46 -13.73 6.60
CA GLY A 61 1.85 -14.17 6.57
C GLY A 61 2.39 -14.50 5.17
N GLU A 62 1.54 -14.48 4.14
CA GLU A 62 1.93 -14.81 2.77
C GLU A 62 2.55 -13.63 2.02
N ALA A 63 3.45 -13.93 1.08
CA ALA A 63 4.00 -12.93 0.20
C ALA A 63 2.99 -12.56 -0.89
N THR A 64 2.99 -11.28 -1.30
CA THR A 64 2.26 -10.83 -2.47
C THR A 64 2.72 -11.58 -3.71
N ALA A 65 1.80 -12.24 -4.40
CA ALA A 65 2.08 -12.95 -5.65
C ALA A 65 2.23 -11.95 -6.81
N ASN A 66 3.15 -12.22 -7.72
CA ASN A 66 3.29 -11.44 -8.95
C ASN A 66 2.02 -11.59 -9.80
N GLY A 67 1.50 -10.47 -10.28
CA GLY A 67 0.26 -10.43 -11.07
C GLY A 67 -1.01 -10.46 -10.21
N SER A 68 -0.91 -10.51 -8.88
CA SER A 68 -2.07 -10.37 -8.01
C SER A 68 -2.57 -8.92 -7.93
N VAL A 69 -3.84 -8.77 -7.57
CA VAL A 69 -4.51 -7.50 -7.31
C VAL A 69 -4.88 -7.42 -5.84
N THR A 70 -4.65 -6.26 -5.24
CA THR A 70 -5.17 -5.85 -3.94
C THR A 70 -6.07 -4.65 -4.17
N LYS A 71 -7.31 -4.71 -3.70
CA LYS A 71 -8.28 -3.63 -3.92
C LYS A 71 -8.43 -2.80 -2.65
N LEU A 72 -8.18 -1.51 -2.81
CA LEU A 72 -8.41 -0.51 -1.79
C LEU A 72 -9.67 0.26 -2.14
N ILE A 73 -10.43 0.66 -1.13
CA ILE A 73 -11.42 1.71 -1.21
C ILE A 73 -10.85 2.89 -0.44
N ILE A 74 -10.65 4.00 -1.14
CA ILE A 74 -10.08 5.23 -0.58
C ILE A 74 -11.21 6.23 -0.53
N ASP A 75 -11.55 6.70 0.67
CA ASP A 75 -12.45 7.82 0.88
C ASP A 75 -11.66 9.05 1.35
N ASP A 76 -12.34 10.17 1.60
CA ASP A 76 -11.72 11.44 1.99
C ASP A 76 -10.88 11.32 3.28
N ASP A 77 -11.30 10.48 4.23
CA ASP A 77 -10.76 10.43 5.58
C ASP A 77 -10.00 9.13 5.88
N ASP A 78 -10.30 8.04 5.18
CA ASP A 78 -9.84 6.69 5.49
C ASP A 78 -9.55 5.85 4.24
N ILE A 79 -8.94 4.69 4.47
CA ILE A 79 -8.62 3.67 3.46
C ILE A 79 -9.04 2.32 4.03
N SER A 80 -9.87 1.59 3.28
CA SER A 80 -10.19 0.20 3.58
C SER A 80 -9.65 -0.75 2.51
N VAL A 81 -9.36 -1.98 2.90
CA VAL A 81 -8.90 -3.05 2.00
C VAL A 81 -10.06 -4.01 1.76
N GLU A 82 -10.54 -4.08 0.52
CA GLU A 82 -11.64 -4.98 0.18
C GLU A 82 -11.14 -6.42 0.01
N TYR A 83 -9.98 -6.59 -0.63
CA TYR A 83 -9.30 -7.88 -0.72
C TYR A 83 -7.80 -7.71 -0.97
N PHE A 84 -7.05 -8.74 -0.59
CA PHE A 84 -5.60 -8.85 -0.73
C PHE A 84 -5.22 -10.02 -1.64
N ASN A 85 -4.18 -9.84 -2.46
CA ASN A 85 -3.47 -10.92 -3.16
C ASN A 85 -4.33 -11.80 -4.11
N ASN A 86 -5.34 -11.23 -4.78
CA ASN A 86 -6.23 -11.98 -5.68
C ASN A 86 -5.61 -12.16 -7.09
N LEU A 87 -5.54 -13.40 -7.60
CA LEU A 87 -4.99 -13.74 -8.92
C LEU A 87 -6.04 -13.86 -10.05
N GLY A 88 -7.25 -13.35 -9.83
CA GLY A 88 -8.38 -13.47 -10.76
C GLY A 88 -9.26 -14.69 -10.49
N GLU A 89 -9.19 -15.25 -9.28
CA GLU A 89 -10.17 -16.25 -8.84
C GLU A 89 -11.47 -15.49 -8.50
N VAL A 90 -12.53 -15.82 -9.26
CA VAL A 90 -13.90 -15.28 -9.13
C VAL A 90 -14.77 -16.35 -8.47
#